data_AF-A0A821XKF1-F1
#
_entry.id   AF-A0A821XKF1-F1
#
_cell.length_a   1.000
_cell.length_b   1.000
_cell.length_c   1.000
_cell.angle_alpha   90.00
_cell.angle_beta   90.00
_cell.angle_gamma   90.00
#
_symmetry.space_group_name_H-M   'P 1'
#
loop_
_entity.id
_entity.type
_entity.pdbx_description
1 polymer ?
#
loop_
_entity_poly.entity_id
_entity_poly.type
_entity_poly.pdbx_seq_one_letter_code
_entity_poly.pdbx_strand_id
1 'polypeptide(L)'
;GLMPYRVFWNRQQMRWSLGADDIVFTVKSHQRFFSLGKTIPVKRGDGVYQQPMDFALEQINQGDWVHIFPEAKVNLTKELMRLKWGVGRLIAEAKICPLVVPFYHLGMDSVLPNVEPYVPKMGQKVSIYVGEPLILDDLVEKMKKENQSLQEIRKAVTDRIQFEFAKLKSKCEELHREHLENYIAIENSLDHVNSYIINPNQ
;
A
#
# COMPACT_ATOMS: atom_id res chain seq x y z
N GLY A 1 -0.85 15.55 1.37
CA GLY A 1 -1.17 16.24 0.10
C GLY A 1 -2.37 15.56 -0.53
N LEU A 2 -3.33 16.33 -1.04
CA LEU A 2 -4.43 15.78 -1.85
C LEU A 2 -3.92 15.52 -3.26
N MET A 3 -4.32 14.41 -3.86
CA MET A 3 -4.04 14.09 -5.26
C MET A 3 -4.59 15.22 -6.15
N PRO A 4 -3.86 15.71 -7.18
CA PRO A 4 -4.38 16.75 -8.06
C PRO A 4 -5.72 16.34 -8.67
N TYR A 5 -6.75 17.20 -8.57
CA TYR A 5 -8.10 16.90 -9.07
C TYR A 5 -8.14 16.45 -10.54
N ARG A 6 -7.19 16.93 -11.35
CA ARG A 6 -7.06 16.52 -12.77
C ARG A 6 -6.73 15.04 -12.94
N VAL A 7 -5.93 14.46 -12.04
CA VAL A 7 -5.58 13.03 -12.05
C VAL A 7 -6.76 12.21 -11.54
N PHE A 8 -7.47 12.70 -10.52
CA PHE A 8 -8.66 12.04 -9.97
C PHE A 8 -9.75 11.84 -11.02
N TRP A 9 -9.99 12.83 -11.88
CA TRP A 9 -11.02 12.74 -12.93
C TRP A 9 -10.54 12.05 -14.21
N ASN A 10 -9.25 11.78 -14.36
CA ASN A 10 -8.75 11.06 -15.51
C ASN A 10 -8.85 9.54 -15.29
N ARG A 11 -9.91 8.93 -15.84
CA ARG A 11 -10.14 7.48 -15.75
C ARG A 11 -8.99 6.63 -16.30
N GLN A 12 -8.20 7.13 -17.24
CA GLN A 12 -7.03 6.40 -17.77
C GLN A 12 -5.85 6.45 -16.80
N GLN A 13 -5.71 7.54 -16.04
CA GLN A 13 -4.66 7.65 -15.03
C GLN A 13 -5.05 7.01 -13.69
N MET A 14 -6.32 6.76 -13.43
CA MET A 14 -6.72 6.08 -12.19
C MET A 14 -6.24 4.63 -12.16
N ARG A 15 -5.48 4.28 -11.11
CA ARG A 15 -5.04 2.90 -10.81
C ARG A 15 -6.20 1.99 -10.46
N TRP A 16 -6.05 0.72 -10.78
CA TRP A 16 -6.88 -0.33 -10.19
C TRP A 16 -6.39 -0.64 -8.78
N SER A 17 -7.28 -0.99 -7.87
CA SER A 17 -6.89 -1.44 -6.51
C SER A 17 -7.60 -2.73 -6.16
N LEU A 18 -6.90 -3.65 -5.49
CA LEU A 18 -7.56 -4.82 -4.90
C LEU A 18 -8.18 -4.44 -3.55
N GLY A 19 -9.45 -4.78 -3.36
CA GLY A 19 -10.19 -4.52 -2.11
C GLY A 19 -10.81 -5.81 -1.58
N ALA A 20 -10.82 -5.98 -0.27
CA ALA A 20 -11.46 -7.14 0.37
C ALA A 20 -12.98 -7.06 0.22
N ASP A 21 -13.58 -8.05 -0.44
CA ASP A 21 -15.02 -8.10 -0.74
C ASP A 21 -15.88 -7.95 0.53
N ASP A 22 -15.49 -8.66 1.57
CA ASP A 22 -16.17 -8.73 2.87
C ASP A 22 -16.03 -7.46 3.74
N ILE A 23 -15.23 -6.49 3.32
CA ILE A 23 -15.10 -5.18 3.99
C ILE A 23 -15.70 -4.07 3.10
N VAL A 24 -15.28 -4.05 1.85
CA VAL A 24 -15.46 -2.92 0.93
C VAL A 24 -16.81 -3.00 0.19
N PHE A 25 -17.36 -4.19 -0.01
CA PHE A 25 -18.53 -4.43 -0.86
C PHE A 25 -19.78 -4.88 -0.07
N THR A 26 -19.80 -4.61 1.24
CA THR A 26 -20.87 -5.04 2.16
C THR A 26 -22.21 -4.34 1.94
N VAL A 27 -22.19 -3.06 1.54
CA VAL A 27 -23.40 -2.24 1.34
C VAL A 27 -23.43 -1.67 -0.08
N LYS A 28 -24.63 -1.56 -0.68
CA LYS A 28 -24.81 -1.07 -2.06
C LYS A 28 -24.16 0.29 -2.34
N SER A 29 -24.14 1.20 -1.36
CA SER A 29 -23.48 2.50 -1.48
C SER A 29 -21.96 2.36 -1.60
N HIS A 30 -21.34 1.57 -0.70
CA HIS A 30 -19.91 1.28 -0.74
C HIS A 30 -19.54 0.55 -2.03
N GLN A 31 -20.30 -0.47 -2.43
CA GLN A 31 -20.08 -1.18 -3.69
C GLN A 31 -20.04 -0.22 -4.89
N ARG A 32 -21.00 0.70 -5.00
CA ARG A 32 -21.01 1.71 -6.09
C ARG A 32 -19.78 2.61 -6.02
N PHE A 33 -19.46 3.15 -4.85
CA PHE A 33 -18.31 4.02 -4.66
C PHE A 33 -17.00 3.34 -5.06
N PHE A 34 -16.75 2.13 -4.54
CA PHE A 34 -15.51 1.40 -4.80
C PHE A 34 -15.43 0.84 -6.22
N SER A 35 -16.55 0.44 -6.83
CA SER A 35 -16.60 0.06 -8.24
C SER A 35 -16.26 1.24 -9.15
N LEU A 36 -16.80 2.44 -8.86
CA LEU A 36 -16.47 3.67 -9.60
C LEU A 36 -15.00 4.07 -9.41
N GLY A 37 -14.43 3.78 -8.24
CA GLY A 37 -13.01 3.98 -7.92
C GLY A 37 -12.06 2.90 -8.45
N LYS A 38 -12.49 2.04 -9.40
CA LYS A 38 -11.68 0.95 -9.96
C LYS A 38 -11.16 -0.05 -8.91
N THR A 39 -11.98 -0.37 -7.92
CA THR A 39 -11.64 -1.39 -6.92
C THR A 39 -12.15 -2.75 -7.37
N ILE A 40 -11.25 -3.73 -7.38
CA ILE A 40 -11.51 -5.12 -7.75
C ILE A 40 -11.81 -5.91 -6.47
N PRO A 41 -13.00 -6.54 -6.35
CA PRO A 41 -13.42 -7.25 -5.13
C PRO A 41 -12.72 -8.60 -5.04
N VAL A 42 -11.82 -8.76 -4.07
CA VAL A 42 -11.05 -10.00 -3.84
C VAL A 42 -11.57 -10.69 -2.58
N LYS A 43 -11.85 -12.00 -2.67
CA LYS A 43 -12.27 -12.80 -1.52
C LYS A 43 -11.04 -13.31 -0.77
N ARG A 44 -11.04 -13.08 0.54
CA ARG A 44 -9.97 -13.53 1.45
C ARG A 44 -10.20 -15.00 1.81
N GLY A 45 -9.19 -15.83 1.64
CA GLY A 45 -9.25 -17.27 1.95
C GLY A 45 -9.46 -18.18 0.73
N ASP A 46 -10.02 -17.67 -0.36
CA ASP A 46 -10.30 -18.43 -1.60
C ASP A 46 -9.06 -18.73 -2.46
N GLY A 47 -7.87 -18.45 -1.94
CA GLY A 47 -6.60 -18.68 -2.64
C GLY A 47 -6.29 -17.63 -3.72
N VAL A 48 -5.31 -17.95 -4.56
CA VAL A 48 -4.77 -17.03 -5.58
C VAL A 48 -5.52 -17.10 -6.91
N TYR A 49 -6.23 -18.20 -7.17
CA TYR A 49 -6.98 -18.42 -8.41
C TYR A 49 -8.44 -18.05 -8.20
N GLN A 50 -8.77 -16.82 -8.58
CA GLN A 50 -10.12 -16.28 -8.50
C GLN A 50 -10.30 -15.27 -9.63
N GLN A 51 -11.52 -15.15 -10.15
CA GLN A 51 -11.84 -14.23 -11.26
C GLN A 51 -11.33 -12.78 -11.02
N PRO A 52 -11.40 -12.21 -9.81
CA PRO A 52 -10.86 -10.88 -9.53
C PRO A 52 -9.34 -10.77 -9.74
N MET A 53 -8.58 -11.83 -9.42
CA MET A 53 -7.14 -11.87 -9.64
C MET A 53 -6.80 -12.05 -11.12
N ASP A 54 -7.64 -12.79 -11.86
CA ASP A 54 -7.50 -12.94 -13.32
C ASP A 54 -7.75 -11.61 -14.02
N PHE A 55 -8.79 -10.87 -13.59
CA PHE A 55 -9.05 -9.52 -14.09
C PHE A 55 -7.89 -8.56 -13.78
N ALA A 56 -7.33 -8.61 -12.57
CA ALA A 56 -6.15 -7.80 -12.23
C ALA A 56 -4.94 -8.12 -13.13
N LEU A 57 -4.73 -9.40 -13.45
CA LEU A 57 -3.68 -9.84 -14.38
C LEU A 57 -3.94 -9.31 -15.81
N GLU A 58 -5.19 -9.31 -16.26
CA GLU A 58 -5.57 -8.72 -17.55
C GLU A 58 -5.26 -7.22 -17.61
N GLN A 59 -5.55 -6.47 -16.55
CA GLN A 59 -5.23 -5.04 -16.48
C GLN A 59 -3.72 -4.79 -16.55
N ILE A 60 -2.92 -5.57 -15.79
CA ILE A 60 -1.45 -5.50 -15.86
C ILE A 60 -0.96 -5.75 -17.30
N ASN A 61 -1.52 -6.77 -17.97
CA ASN A 61 -1.16 -7.10 -19.35
C ASN A 61 -1.61 -6.05 -20.38
N GLN A 62 -2.59 -5.20 -20.06
CA GLN A 62 -3.02 -4.07 -20.88
C GLN A 62 -2.14 -2.82 -20.67
N GLY A 63 -1.19 -2.86 -19.73
CA GLY A 63 -0.35 -1.71 -19.36
C GLY A 63 -0.97 -0.81 -18.29
N ASP A 64 -2.10 -1.21 -17.71
CA ASP A 64 -2.68 -0.54 -16.55
C ASP A 64 -1.90 -0.88 -15.27
N TRP A 65 -1.83 0.09 -14.36
CA TRP A 65 -1.23 -0.08 -13.04
C TRP A 65 -2.24 -0.58 -11.99
N VAL A 66 -1.81 -1.57 -11.21
CA VAL A 66 -2.59 -2.20 -10.13
C VAL A 66 -1.91 -1.97 -8.78
N HIS A 67 -2.68 -1.50 -7.83
CA HIS A 67 -2.28 -1.24 -6.46
C HIS A 67 -2.76 -2.34 -5.51
N ILE A 68 -1.85 -2.85 -4.68
CA ILE A 68 -2.09 -4.05 -3.88
C ILE A 68 -1.53 -3.86 -2.47
N PHE A 69 -2.31 -4.24 -1.47
CA PHE A 69 -1.83 -4.45 -0.10
C PHE A 69 -1.54 -5.96 0.09
N PRO A 70 -0.28 -6.39 -0.04
CA PRO A 70 0.07 -7.82 -0.11
C PRO A 70 -0.16 -8.58 1.21
N GLU A 71 -0.39 -7.88 2.31
CA GLU A 71 -0.69 -8.46 3.63
C GLU A 71 -2.08 -9.11 3.70
N ALA A 72 -3.03 -8.66 2.87
CA ALA A 72 -4.44 -9.07 2.83
C ALA A 72 -5.20 -8.95 4.17
N LYS A 73 -4.66 -8.20 5.13
CA LYS A 73 -5.29 -7.85 6.41
C LYS A 73 -4.73 -6.54 6.94
N VAL A 74 -5.49 -5.87 7.80
CA VAL A 74 -5.01 -4.70 8.53
C VAL A 74 -4.00 -5.14 9.58
N ASN A 75 -2.85 -4.49 9.59
CA ASN A 75 -1.78 -4.77 10.52
C ASN A 75 -1.99 -4.02 11.84
N LEU A 76 -2.52 -4.72 12.84
CA LEU A 76 -2.76 -4.17 14.18
C LEU A 76 -1.51 -4.17 15.07
N THR A 77 -0.59 -5.12 14.85
CA THR A 77 0.63 -5.27 15.68
C THR A 77 1.79 -4.39 15.21
N LYS A 78 1.69 -3.77 14.03
CA LYS A 78 2.75 -2.96 13.38
C LYS A 78 4.04 -3.77 13.10
N GLU A 79 3.92 -5.08 13.08
CA GLU A 79 5.03 -5.99 12.78
C GLU A 79 5.13 -6.28 11.29
N LEU A 80 6.28 -6.77 10.83
CA LEU A 80 6.41 -7.20 9.44
C LEU A 80 5.55 -8.46 9.21
N MET A 81 4.45 -8.32 8.49
CA MET A 81 3.59 -9.45 8.17
C MET A 81 4.05 -10.17 6.91
N ARG A 82 3.79 -11.48 6.87
CA ARG A 82 4.04 -12.30 5.69
C ARG A 82 3.13 -11.87 4.53
N LEU A 83 3.73 -11.64 3.37
CA LEU A 83 3.02 -11.33 2.13
C LEU A 83 2.30 -12.57 1.58
N LYS A 84 1.08 -12.35 1.07
CA LYS A 84 0.30 -13.37 0.36
C LYS A 84 0.82 -13.53 -1.07
N TRP A 85 0.69 -14.75 -1.59
CA TRP A 85 1.23 -15.14 -2.91
C TRP A 85 0.52 -14.49 -4.11
N GLY A 86 -0.55 -13.73 -3.90
CA GLY A 86 -1.28 -13.04 -4.96
C GLY A 86 -0.38 -12.11 -5.78
N VAL A 87 0.55 -11.39 -5.14
CA VAL A 87 1.50 -10.52 -5.87
C VAL A 87 2.47 -11.35 -6.71
N GLY A 88 3.03 -12.43 -6.14
CA GLY A 88 3.89 -13.33 -6.90
C GLY A 88 3.18 -13.96 -8.10
N ARG A 89 1.87 -14.27 -7.96
CA ARG A 89 1.03 -14.76 -9.05
C ARG A 89 0.97 -13.76 -10.21
N LEU A 90 0.59 -12.53 -9.91
CA LEU A 90 0.41 -11.49 -10.93
C LEU A 90 1.69 -11.24 -11.73
N ILE A 91 2.85 -11.27 -11.07
CA ILE A 91 4.15 -11.06 -11.72
C ILE A 91 4.58 -12.29 -12.53
N ALA A 92 4.42 -13.49 -11.98
CA ALA A 92 4.87 -14.73 -12.64
C ALA A 92 4.05 -15.06 -13.91
N GLU A 93 2.74 -14.76 -13.89
CA GLU A 93 1.81 -15.04 -14.99
C GLU A 93 1.63 -13.87 -15.96
N ALA A 94 2.20 -12.70 -15.68
CA ALA A 94 2.15 -11.58 -16.62
C ALA A 94 2.90 -11.93 -17.92
N LYS A 95 2.35 -11.46 -19.05
CA LYS A 95 2.96 -11.63 -20.37
C LYS A 95 4.28 -10.88 -20.48
N ILE A 96 4.31 -9.68 -19.89
CA ILE A 96 5.49 -8.83 -19.73
C ILE A 96 5.64 -8.61 -18.23
N CYS A 97 6.85 -8.78 -17.68
CA CYS A 97 7.05 -8.58 -16.25
C CYS A 97 6.73 -7.11 -15.90
N PRO A 98 5.83 -6.85 -14.93
CA PRO A 98 5.50 -5.49 -14.56
C PRO A 98 6.59 -4.89 -13.67
N LEU A 99 6.80 -3.58 -13.80
CA LEU A 99 7.60 -2.81 -12.84
C LEU A 99 6.87 -2.74 -11.50
N VAL A 100 7.54 -3.15 -10.41
CA VAL A 100 6.95 -3.11 -9.07
C VAL A 100 7.53 -1.93 -8.30
N VAL A 101 6.67 -0.98 -7.91
CA VAL A 101 7.08 0.17 -7.08
C VAL A 101 6.58 -0.04 -5.64
N PRO A 102 7.45 -0.45 -4.70
CA PRO A 102 7.04 -0.67 -3.33
C PRO A 102 6.95 0.67 -2.58
N PHE A 103 5.98 0.81 -1.69
CA PHE A 103 5.91 1.93 -0.76
C PHE A 103 5.42 1.43 0.60
N TYR A 104 5.82 2.14 1.66
CA TYR A 104 5.41 1.85 3.03
C TYR A 104 4.82 3.12 3.64
N HIS A 105 3.85 2.97 4.55
CA HIS A 105 3.25 4.11 5.24
C HIS A 105 3.07 3.86 6.73
N LEU A 106 3.26 4.92 7.53
CA LEU A 106 3.07 4.93 8.99
C LEU A 106 2.18 6.09 9.41
N GLY A 107 1.39 5.89 10.47
CA GLY A 107 0.50 6.90 11.05
C GLY A 107 -0.93 6.92 10.49
N MET A 108 -1.23 6.07 9.49
CA MET A 108 -2.59 5.95 8.93
C MET A 108 -3.60 5.43 9.97
N ASP A 109 -3.15 4.59 10.90
CA ASP A 109 -3.93 4.09 12.04
C ASP A 109 -4.33 5.20 13.03
N SER A 110 -3.58 6.31 13.06
CA SER A 110 -3.93 7.48 13.87
C SER A 110 -4.98 8.34 13.18
N VAL A 111 -4.96 8.41 11.84
CA VAL A 111 -5.97 9.10 11.02
C VAL A 111 -7.33 8.43 11.16
N LEU A 112 -7.39 7.10 11.07
CA LEU A 112 -8.63 6.35 11.28
C LEU A 112 -8.38 5.21 12.26
N PRO A 113 -8.65 5.42 13.56
CA PRO A 113 -8.46 4.41 14.58
C PRO A 113 -9.26 3.15 14.31
N ASN A 114 -8.67 1.98 14.57
CA ASN A 114 -9.34 0.67 14.47
C ASN A 114 -10.22 0.37 15.69
N VAL A 115 -10.91 1.38 16.23
CA VAL A 115 -11.84 1.26 17.36
C VAL A 115 -13.17 1.93 16.99
N GLU A 116 -14.28 1.32 17.39
CA GLU A 116 -15.60 1.89 17.16
C GLU A 116 -15.86 3.08 18.11
N PRO A 117 -16.48 4.18 17.63
CA PRO A 117 -16.91 4.44 16.25
C PRO A 117 -15.74 4.85 15.34
N TYR A 118 -15.76 4.39 14.08
CA TYR A 118 -14.75 4.68 13.05
C TYR A 118 -14.81 6.15 12.57
N VAL A 119 -14.26 7.07 13.36
CA VAL A 119 -14.26 8.50 13.07
C VAL A 119 -12.87 8.97 12.66
N PRO A 120 -12.70 9.58 11.46
CA PRO A 120 -11.43 10.15 11.04
C PRO A 120 -10.99 11.30 11.95
N LYS A 121 -9.74 11.26 12.41
CA LYS A 121 -9.09 12.33 13.18
C LYS A 121 -8.29 13.24 12.24
N MET A 122 -8.50 14.54 12.37
CA MET A 122 -7.76 15.56 11.63
C MET A 122 -6.41 15.86 12.30
N GLY A 123 -5.47 16.44 11.55
CA GLY A 123 -4.16 16.86 12.06
C GLY A 123 -3.13 15.75 12.28
N GLN A 124 -3.51 14.49 12.07
CA GLN A 124 -2.64 13.34 12.26
C GLN A 124 -1.50 13.29 11.23
N LYS A 125 -0.34 12.80 11.65
CA LYS A 125 0.85 12.73 10.79
C LYS A 125 0.94 11.38 10.12
N VAL A 126 1.04 11.40 8.79
CA VAL A 126 1.27 10.20 7.98
C VAL A 126 2.59 10.37 7.26
N SER A 127 3.47 9.39 7.40
CA SER A 127 4.72 9.32 6.62
C SER A 127 4.58 8.23 5.59
N ILE A 128 4.99 8.53 4.36
CA ILE A 128 4.99 7.59 3.24
C ILE A 128 6.40 7.57 2.68
N TYR A 129 6.99 6.38 2.60
CA TYR A 129 8.28 6.17 1.97
C TYR A 129 8.08 5.34 0.70
N VAL A 130 8.44 5.91 -0.46
CA VAL A 130 8.39 5.22 -1.75
C VAL A 130 9.79 4.67 -2.03
N GLY A 131 9.87 3.36 -2.28
CA GLY A 131 11.12 2.66 -2.55
C GLY A 131 11.51 2.71 -4.01
N GLU A 132 12.72 2.22 -4.28
CA GLU A 132 13.22 2.05 -5.64
C GLU A 132 12.38 1.03 -6.42
N PRO A 133 12.13 1.28 -7.72
CA PRO A 133 11.43 0.32 -8.56
C PRO A 133 12.17 -1.03 -8.62
N LEU A 134 11.43 -2.11 -8.41
CA LEU A 134 11.94 -3.48 -8.48
C LEU A 134 11.71 -4.03 -9.89
N ILE A 135 12.81 -4.33 -10.56
CA ILE A 135 12.85 -5.04 -11.83
C ILE A 135 13.04 -6.52 -11.51
N LEU A 136 12.10 -7.37 -11.92
CA LEU A 136 12.03 -8.78 -11.56
C LEU A 136 12.16 -9.72 -12.77
N ASP A 137 12.34 -9.15 -13.96
CA ASP A 137 12.50 -9.88 -15.23
C ASP A 137 13.57 -10.95 -15.14
N ASP A 138 14.78 -10.59 -14.69
CA ASP A 138 15.91 -11.51 -14.58
C ASP A 138 15.60 -12.72 -13.70
N LEU A 139 14.91 -12.49 -12.58
CA LEU A 139 14.53 -13.55 -11.65
C LEU A 139 13.50 -14.49 -12.28
N VAL A 140 12.47 -13.93 -12.89
CA VAL A 140 11.40 -14.70 -13.53
C VAL A 140 11.93 -15.48 -14.73
N GLU A 141 12.74 -14.85 -15.58
CA GLU A 141 13.35 -15.49 -16.75
C GLU A 141 14.31 -16.62 -16.37
N LYS A 142 15.18 -16.39 -15.38
CA LYS A 142 16.10 -17.42 -14.89
C LYS A 142 15.34 -18.66 -14.44
N MET A 143 14.32 -18.48 -13.60
CA MET A 143 13.55 -19.61 -13.08
C MET A 143 12.72 -20.32 -14.17
N LYS A 144 12.22 -19.57 -15.16
CA LYS A 144 11.57 -20.16 -16.35
C LYS A 144 12.56 -21.00 -17.16
N LYS A 145 13.80 -20.53 -17.37
CA LYS A 145 14.87 -21.29 -18.06
C LYS A 145 15.27 -22.56 -17.31
N GLU A 146 15.21 -22.52 -15.97
CA GLU A 146 15.46 -23.66 -15.10
C GLU A 146 14.26 -24.64 -14.99
N ASN A 147 13.19 -24.45 -15.78
CA ASN A 147 11.95 -25.24 -15.76
C ASN A 147 11.34 -25.39 -14.36
N GLN A 148 11.49 -24.36 -13.51
CA GLN A 148 10.88 -24.33 -12.19
C GLN A 148 9.35 -24.29 -12.32
N SER A 149 8.67 -24.88 -11.35
CA SER A 149 7.21 -24.83 -11.29
C SER A 149 6.72 -23.39 -11.09
N LEU A 150 5.50 -23.11 -11.54
CA LEU A 150 4.90 -21.79 -11.37
C LEU A 150 4.77 -21.40 -9.88
N GLN A 151 4.59 -22.38 -9.00
CA GLN A 151 4.55 -22.17 -7.56
C GLN A 151 5.90 -21.72 -6.98
N GLU A 152 7.01 -22.29 -7.45
CA GLU A 152 8.36 -21.89 -7.04
C GLU A 152 8.68 -20.47 -7.50
N ILE A 153 8.34 -20.13 -8.75
CA ILE A 153 8.52 -18.77 -9.28
C ILE A 153 7.74 -17.75 -8.44
N ARG A 154 6.46 -18.03 -8.16
CA ARG A 154 5.62 -17.16 -7.32
C ARG A 154 6.21 -16.96 -5.92
N LYS A 155 6.70 -18.05 -5.31
CA LYS A 155 7.32 -18.00 -4.00
C LYS A 155 8.57 -17.13 -4.04
N ALA A 156 9.50 -17.38 -4.96
CA ALA A 156 10.75 -16.64 -5.08
C ALA A 156 10.52 -15.13 -5.34
N VAL A 157 9.57 -14.79 -6.21
CA VAL A 157 9.16 -13.40 -6.44
C VAL A 157 8.59 -12.77 -5.19
N THR A 158 7.68 -13.47 -4.50
CA THR A 158 7.07 -12.97 -3.26
C THR A 158 8.12 -12.77 -2.17
N ASP A 159 9.07 -13.69 -2.03
CA ASP A 159 10.15 -13.63 -1.05
C ASP A 159 11.10 -12.45 -1.35
N ARG A 160 11.39 -12.20 -2.64
CA ARG A 160 12.17 -11.02 -3.04
C ARG A 160 11.47 -9.72 -2.66
N ILE A 161 10.17 -9.62 -2.93
CA ILE A 161 9.37 -8.44 -2.56
C ILE A 161 9.30 -8.29 -1.04
N GLN A 162 9.10 -9.38 -0.30
CA GLN A 162 9.08 -9.38 1.16
C GLN A 162 10.38 -8.83 1.74
N PHE A 163 11.53 -9.22 1.18
CA PHE A 163 12.84 -8.74 1.60
C PHE A 163 12.99 -7.23 1.38
N GLU A 164 12.60 -6.72 0.21
CA GLU A 164 12.66 -5.28 -0.06
C GLU A 164 11.67 -4.48 0.80
N PHE A 165 10.48 -5.03 1.06
CA PHE A 165 9.51 -4.47 2.01
C PHE A 165 10.06 -4.34 3.43
N ALA A 166 10.85 -5.32 3.88
CA ALA A 166 11.48 -5.26 5.20
C ALA A 166 12.46 -4.08 5.31
N LYS A 167 13.29 -3.86 4.29
CA LYS A 167 14.19 -2.69 4.24
C LYS A 167 13.39 -1.39 4.20
N LEU A 168 12.31 -1.37 3.41
CA LEU A 168 11.45 -0.21 3.24
C LEU A 168 10.77 0.20 4.55
N LYS A 169 10.33 -0.79 5.34
CA LYS A 169 9.79 -0.59 6.68
C LYS A 169 10.77 0.16 7.57
N SER A 170 12.02 -0.33 7.69
CA SER A 170 13.04 0.31 8.53
C SER A 170 13.30 1.76 8.13
N LYS A 171 13.41 2.05 6.82
CA LYS A 171 13.57 3.42 6.31
C LYS A 171 12.35 4.30 6.61
N CYS A 172 11.15 3.75 6.48
CA CYS A 172 9.92 4.48 6.78
C CYS A 172 9.78 4.77 8.28
N GLU A 173 10.21 3.85 9.16
CA GLU A 173 10.21 4.03 10.61
C GLU A 173 11.16 5.16 11.02
N GLU A 174 12.36 5.19 10.45
CA GLU A 174 13.33 6.27 10.64
C GLU A 174 12.76 7.62 10.18
N LEU A 175 12.24 7.69 8.95
CA LEU A 175 11.60 8.91 8.43
C LEU A 175 10.43 9.37 9.30
N HIS A 176 9.61 8.44 9.80
CA HIS A 176 8.46 8.78 10.63
C HIS A 176 8.89 9.33 12.00
N ARG A 177 9.92 8.74 12.61
CA ARG A 177 10.52 9.25 13.84
C ARG A 177 11.06 10.67 13.67
N GLU A 178 11.83 10.92 12.61
CA GLU A 178 12.37 12.25 12.30
C GLU A 178 11.24 13.29 12.11
N HIS A 179 10.17 12.93 11.40
CA HIS A 179 9.02 13.81 11.24
C HIS A 179 8.32 14.14 12.56
N LEU A 180 8.21 13.17 13.47
CA LEU A 180 7.62 13.38 14.79
C LEU A 180 8.52 14.26 15.67
N GLU A 181 9.83 14.01 15.70
CA GLU A 181 10.81 14.82 16.44
C GLU A 181 10.82 16.27 15.97
N ASN A 182 10.87 16.49 14.65
CA ASN A 182 10.80 17.83 14.06
C ASN A 182 9.49 18.55 14.41
N TYR A 183 8.37 17.82 14.43
CA TYR A 183 7.07 18.39 14.79
C TYR A 183 7.02 18.82 16.26
N ILE A 184 7.49 17.96 17.17
CA ILE A 184 7.57 18.26 18.61
C ILE A 184 8.49 19.45 18.86
N ALA A 185 9.62 19.53 18.16
CA ALA A 185 10.53 20.68 18.25
C ALA A 185 9.85 21.99 17.82
N ILE A 186 9.06 21.96 16.74
CA ILE A 186 8.29 23.12 16.28
C ILE A 186 7.20 23.50 17.29
N GLU A 187 6.40 22.55 17.79
CA GLU A 187 5.37 22.83 18.81
C GLU A 187 5.99 23.43 20.07
N ASN A 188 7.05 22.83 20.61
CA ASN A 188 7.75 23.36 21.78
C ASN A 188 8.30 24.78 21.54
N SER A 189 8.78 25.08 20.34
CA SER A 189 9.25 26.42 19.97
C SER A 189 8.10 27.44 19.89
N LEU A 190 6.94 27.03 19.38
CA LEU A 190 5.75 27.87 19.30
C LEU A 190 5.16 28.11 20.69
N ASP A 191 5.12 27.10 21.55
CA ASP A 191 4.68 27.23 22.95
C ASP A 191 5.63 28.14 23.74
N HIS A 192 6.95 28.00 23.54
CA HIS A 192 7.94 28.90 24.10
C HIS A 192 7.68 30.34 23.64
N VAL A 193 7.56 30.61 22.33
CA VAL A 193 7.27 31.96 21.82
C VAL A 193 5.94 32.51 22.35
N ASN A 194 4.89 31.68 22.39
CA ASN A 194 3.59 32.07 22.92
C ASN A 194 3.65 32.40 24.41
N SER A 195 4.52 31.74 25.18
CA SER A 195 4.71 32.06 26.60
C SER A 195 5.26 33.49 26.83
N TYR A 196 6.16 33.97 25.96
CA TYR A 196 6.66 35.37 25.99
C TYR A 196 5.61 36.39 25.54
N ILE A 197 4.69 36.01 24.65
CA ILE A 197 3.62 36.89 24.18
C ILE A 197 2.52 37.02 25.23
N ILE A 198 2.22 35.95 25.98
CA ILE A 198 1.14 35.92 26.97
C ILE A 198 1.59 36.48 28.34
N ASN A 199 2.89 36.40 28.68
CA ASN A 199 3.48 37.04 29.87
C ASN A 199 4.73 37.87 29.50
N PRO A 200 4.56 39.10 28.97
CA PRO A 200 5.69 39.92 28.54
C PRO A 200 6.54 40.51 29.70
N ASN A 201 6.18 40.26 30.96
CA ASN A 201 6.79 40.88 32.16
C ASN A 201 7.42 39.86 33.14
N GLN A 202 7.92 38.72 32.66
CA GLN A 202 8.85 37.87 33.41
C GLN A 202 10.26 37.97 32.84
#